data_AF-A0A0A0KZR9-F1
#
_entry.id   AF-A0A0A0KZR9-F1
#
_cell.length_a   1.000
_cell.length_b   1.000
_cell.length_c   1.000
_cell.angle_alpha   90.00
_cell.angle_beta   90.00
_cell.angle_gamma   90.00
#
_symmetry.space_group_name_H-M   'P 1'
#
loop_
_entity.id
_entity.type
_entity.pdbx_description
1 polymer ?
#
loop_
_entity_poly.entity_id
_entity_poly.type
_entity_poly.pdbx_seq_one_letter_code
_entity_poly.pdbx_strand_id
1 'polypeptide(L)'
;MKNASTVWGGNFFTNNINIRWTYADPSWARIAALVPVVVACAEAGDEVANNILLDSVEELALSVRAVIQRLGLAGEDGQEAFPLVMVGGVLEAKRRWDIAKKVINSISKEYPGILPVWPKVEPALGAALLAWNFLSKDYQQEGI
;
A
#
# COMPACT_ATOMS: atom_id res chain seq x y z
N MET A 1 -15.78 21.68 -10.83
CA MET A 1 -15.93 20.53 -11.75
C MET A 1 -17.41 20.38 -12.09
N LYS A 2 -17.80 20.32 -13.37
CA LYS A 2 -19.19 20.05 -13.76
C LYS A 2 -19.53 18.59 -13.41
N ASN A 3 -20.73 18.35 -12.89
CA ASN A 3 -21.21 17.01 -12.56
C ASN A 3 -21.31 16.18 -13.86
N ALA A 4 -20.86 14.92 -13.83
CA ALA A 4 -20.89 14.02 -14.97
C ALA A 4 -22.33 13.84 -15.52
N SER A 5 -23.35 14.00 -14.66
CA SER A 5 -24.77 14.00 -15.02
C SER A 5 -25.20 15.13 -15.96
N THR A 6 -24.44 16.23 -16.01
CA THR A 6 -24.70 17.36 -16.92
C THR A 6 -24.09 17.15 -18.30
N VAL A 7 -23.14 16.20 -18.44
CA VAL A 7 -22.38 15.93 -19.67
C VAL A 7 -22.95 14.73 -20.43
N TRP A 8 -23.37 13.69 -19.71
CA TRP A 8 -23.97 12.49 -20.29
C TRP A 8 -25.42 12.44 -19.81
N GLY A 9 -26.39 12.61 -20.73
CA GLY A 9 -27.80 12.87 -20.41
C GLY A 9 -28.41 11.95 -19.34
N GLY A 10 -29.44 12.46 -18.64
CA GLY A 10 -29.95 11.91 -17.37
C GLY A 10 -30.22 10.40 -17.31
N ASN A 11 -30.56 9.76 -18.43
CA ASN A 11 -30.83 8.31 -18.48
C ASN A 11 -29.58 7.42 -18.49
N PHE A 12 -28.39 7.98 -18.75
CA PHE A 12 -27.14 7.20 -18.82
C PHE A 12 -26.69 6.70 -17.44
N PHE A 13 -26.85 7.54 -16.41
CA PHE A 13 -26.52 7.21 -15.02
C PHE A 13 -27.61 6.37 -14.33
N THR A 14 -28.87 6.45 -14.76
CA THR A 14 -29.95 5.67 -14.15
C THR A 14 -29.95 4.21 -14.56
N ASN A 15 -29.46 3.90 -15.76
CA ASN A 15 -29.53 2.55 -16.33
C ASN A 15 -28.26 1.71 -16.07
N ASN A 16 -27.19 2.31 -15.54
CA ASN A 16 -25.92 1.63 -15.31
C ASN A 16 -25.54 1.69 -13.82
N ILE A 17 -25.88 0.64 -13.08
CA ILE A 17 -25.67 0.58 -11.63
C ILE A 17 -24.20 0.74 -11.25
N ASN A 18 -23.27 0.21 -12.04
CA ASN A 18 -21.83 0.33 -11.77
C ASN A 18 -21.33 1.76 -11.93
N ILE A 19 -21.75 2.46 -13.00
CA ILE A 19 -21.40 3.86 -13.23
C ILE A 19 -21.98 4.72 -12.11
N ARG A 20 -23.26 4.51 -11.77
CA ARG A 20 -23.89 5.21 -10.65
C ARG A 20 -23.17 4.93 -9.33
N TRP A 21 -22.82 3.69 -9.05
CA TRP A 21 -22.10 3.31 -7.83
C TRP A 21 -20.75 4.04 -7.77
N THR A 22 -19.95 4.00 -8.84
CA THR A 22 -18.62 4.63 -8.92
C THR A 22 -18.67 6.15 -8.75
N TYR A 23 -19.67 6.83 -9.35
CA TYR A 23 -19.75 8.30 -9.30
C TYR A 23 -20.65 8.85 -8.17
N ALA A 24 -21.36 8.00 -7.43
CA ALA A 24 -22.20 8.43 -6.31
C ALA A 24 -21.39 8.90 -5.09
N ASP A 25 -20.16 8.39 -4.92
CA ASP A 25 -19.22 8.86 -3.90
C ASP A 25 -17.81 8.75 -4.48
N PRO A 26 -17.10 9.88 -4.67
CA PRO A 26 -15.75 9.88 -5.22
C PRO A 26 -14.68 9.46 -4.19
N SER A 27 -15.06 9.01 -2.99
CA SER A 27 -14.09 8.61 -1.98
C SER A 27 -13.28 7.37 -2.39
N TRP A 28 -11.95 7.51 -2.36
CA TRP A 28 -11.04 6.38 -2.57
C TRP A 28 -11.23 5.28 -1.54
N ALA A 29 -11.66 5.63 -0.33
CA ALA A 29 -11.97 4.68 0.74
C ALA A 29 -13.07 3.68 0.33
N ARG A 30 -14.09 4.13 -0.42
CA ARG A 30 -15.16 3.25 -0.90
C ARG A 30 -14.67 2.23 -1.92
N ILE A 31 -13.76 2.63 -2.81
CA ILE A 31 -13.15 1.71 -3.77
C ILE A 31 -12.22 0.72 -3.05
N ALA A 32 -11.40 1.22 -2.12
CA ALA A 32 -10.52 0.38 -1.30
C ALA A 32 -11.28 -0.65 -0.44
N ALA A 33 -12.52 -0.33 -0.04
CA ALA A 33 -13.38 -1.25 0.70
C ALA A 33 -13.80 -2.50 -0.11
N LEU A 34 -13.50 -2.57 -1.41
CA LEU A 34 -13.68 -3.77 -2.22
C LEU A 34 -12.61 -4.83 -1.97
N VAL A 35 -11.43 -4.47 -1.44
CA VAL A 35 -10.30 -5.41 -1.24
C VAL A 35 -10.71 -6.66 -0.46
N PRO A 36 -11.45 -6.60 0.66
CA PRO A 36 -11.90 -7.80 1.37
C PRO A 36 -12.76 -8.74 0.51
N VAL A 37 -13.56 -8.20 -0.41
CA VAL A 37 -14.40 -9.00 -1.33
C VAL A 37 -13.51 -9.71 -2.36
N VAL A 38 -12.55 -9.01 -2.94
CA VAL A 38 -11.60 -9.59 -3.90
C VAL A 38 -10.79 -10.71 -3.24
N VAL A 39 -10.32 -10.50 -2.01
CA VAL A 39 -9.63 -11.53 -1.22
C VAL A 39 -10.51 -12.75 -0.99
N ALA A 40 -11.77 -12.56 -0.60
CA ALA A 40 -12.70 -13.67 -0.37
C ALA A 40 -12.95 -14.49 -1.66
N CYS A 41 -13.11 -13.82 -2.81
CA CYS A 41 -13.26 -14.50 -4.09
C CYS A 41 -12.01 -15.31 -4.46
N ALA A 42 -10.81 -14.74 -4.29
CA ALA A 42 -9.56 -15.46 -4.55
C ALA A 42 -9.40 -16.68 -3.62
N GLU A 43 -9.76 -16.54 -2.34
CA GLU A 43 -9.76 -17.66 -1.38
C GLU A 43 -10.78 -18.76 -1.72
N ALA A 44 -11.85 -18.41 -2.43
CA ALA A 44 -12.84 -19.34 -2.98
C ALA A 44 -12.41 -19.99 -4.31
N GLY A 45 -11.24 -19.61 -4.86
CA GLY A 45 -10.70 -20.19 -6.09
C GLY A 45 -11.05 -19.42 -7.37
N ASP A 46 -11.57 -18.20 -7.27
CA ASP A 46 -11.79 -17.34 -8.44
C ASP A 46 -10.45 -16.93 -9.05
N GLU A 47 -10.19 -17.36 -10.29
CA GLU A 47 -8.93 -17.12 -10.98
C GLU A 47 -8.69 -15.64 -11.29
N VAL A 48 -9.74 -14.89 -11.61
CA VAL A 48 -9.64 -13.46 -11.94
C VAL A 48 -9.24 -12.68 -10.69
N ALA A 49 -9.91 -12.93 -9.57
CA ALA A 49 -9.58 -12.33 -8.28
C ALA A 49 -8.17 -12.71 -7.83
N ASN A 50 -7.75 -13.97 -8.04
CA ASN A 50 -6.40 -14.40 -7.74
C ASN A 50 -5.36 -13.65 -8.58
N ASN A 51 -5.59 -13.50 -9.88
CA ASN A 51 -4.70 -12.77 -10.78
C ASN A 51 -4.61 -11.28 -10.40
N ILE A 52 -5.73 -10.62 -10.10
CA ILE A 52 -5.75 -9.22 -9.64
C ILE A 52 -4.82 -9.02 -8.43
N LEU A 53 -4.86 -9.95 -7.47
CA LEU A 53 -4.04 -9.85 -6.27
C LEU A 53 -2.57 -10.21 -6.52
N LEU A 54 -2.28 -11.13 -7.45
CA LEU A 54 -0.92 -11.45 -7.87
C LEU A 54 -0.27 -10.28 -8.61
N ASP A 55 -0.99 -9.67 -9.55
CA ASP A 55 -0.53 -8.48 -10.27
C ASP A 55 -0.24 -7.34 -9.27
N SER A 56 -1.12 -7.15 -8.29
CA SER A 56 -0.92 -6.16 -7.22
C SER A 56 0.34 -6.42 -6.37
N VAL A 57 0.65 -7.70 -6.10
CA VAL A 57 1.88 -8.09 -5.40
C VAL A 57 3.11 -7.78 -6.24
N GLU A 58 3.06 -8.04 -7.55
CA GLU A 58 4.16 -7.78 -8.47
C GLU A 58 4.44 -6.28 -8.59
N GLU A 59 3.41 -5.46 -8.82
CA GLU A 59 3.55 -4.00 -8.89
C GLU A 59 4.10 -3.39 -7.59
N LEU A 60 3.66 -3.89 -6.44
CA LEU A 60 4.19 -3.44 -5.16
C LEU A 60 5.66 -3.89 -4.98
N ALA A 61 6.00 -5.11 -5.37
CA ALA A 61 7.38 -5.59 -5.32
C ALA A 61 8.29 -4.78 -6.25
N LEU A 62 7.85 -4.46 -7.46
CA LEU A 62 8.57 -3.61 -8.41
C LEU A 62 8.86 -2.23 -7.81
N SER A 63 7.86 -1.63 -7.16
CA SER A 63 8.02 -0.34 -6.47
C SER A 63 9.09 -0.41 -5.38
N VAL A 64 9.12 -1.49 -4.58
CA VAL A 64 10.13 -1.69 -3.53
C VAL A 64 11.52 -1.88 -4.13
N ARG A 65 11.66 -2.70 -5.18
CA ARG A 65 12.95 -2.94 -5.86
C ARG A 65 13.56 -1.64 -6.40
N ALA A 66 12.73 -0.77 -6.98
CA ALA A 66 13.19 0.53 -7.46
C ALA A 66 13.82 1.37 -6.34
N VAL A 67 13.25 1.35 -5.14
CA VAL A 67 13.79 2.08 -3.96
C VAL A 67 15.09 1.44 -3.47
N ILE A 68 15.12 0.10 -3.35
CA ILE A 68 16.33 -0.64 -2.94
C ILE A 68 17.51 -0.28 -3.84
N GLN A 69 17.30 -0.33 -5.16
CA GLN A 69 18.32 -0.02 -6.15
C GLN A 69 18.73 1.45 -6.09
N ARG A 70 17.77 2.37 -5.99
CA ARG A 70 18.04 3.81 -6.01
C ARG A 70 18.85 4.28 -4.80
N LEU A 71 18.64 3.64 -3.65
CA LEU A 71 19.27 3.98 -2.37
C LEU A 71 20.44 3.06 -1.99
N GLY A 72 20.70 2.01 -2.76
CA GLY A 72 21.78 1.05 -2.47
C GLY A 72 21.58 0.28 -1.16
N LEU A 73 20.33 0.01 -0.76
CA LEU A 73 20.02 -0.55 0.57
C LEU A 73 20.55 -1.98 0.80
N ALA A 74 20.79 -2.72 -0.29
CA ALA A 74 21.21 -4.12 -0.25
C ALA A 74 22.72 -4.30 -0.53
N GLY A 75 23.51 -3.23 -0.47
CA GLY A 75 24.93 -3.26 -0.83
C GLY A 75 25.16 -3.44 -2.33
N GLU A 76 26.42 -3.54 -2.74
CA GLU A 76 26.82 -3.68 -4.15
C GLU A 76 26.45 -5.05 -4.74
N ASP A 77 26.40 -6.10 -3.91
CA ASP A 77 26.13 -7.49 -4.28
C ASP A 77 24.67 -7.93 -4.04
N GLY A 78 23.84 -7.03 -3.52
CA GLY A 78 22.44 -7.29 -3.19
C GLY A 78 22.21 -8.17 -1.96
N GLN A 79 23.27 -8.48 -1.19
CA GLN A 79 23.21 -9.41 -0.05
C GLN A 79 23.12 -8.71 1.30
N GLU A 80 23.37 -7.40 1.37
CA GLU A 80 23.36 -6.69 2.64
C GLU A 80 21.96 -6.70 3.27
N ALA A 81 21.93 -6.87 4.59
CA ALA A 81 20.68 -6.95 5.32
C ALA A 81 20.10 -5.56 5.56
N PHE A 82 18.80 -5.39 5.28
CA PHE A 82 18.11 -4.12 5.52
C PHE A 82 16.66 -4.34 5.97
N PRO A 83 16.11 -3.44 6.80
CA PRO A 83 14.73 -3.54 7.25
C PRO A 83 13.74 -3.20 6.13
N LEU A 84 12.75 -4.07 5.93
CA LEU A 84 11.59 -3.83 5.09
C LEU A 84 10.36 -3.65 5.98
N VAL A 85 9.95 -2.41 6.20
CA VAL A 85 8.85 -2.09 7.11
C VAL A 85 7.50 -2.30 6.40
N MET A 86 6.64 -3.13 6.96
CA MET A 86 5.33 -3.50 6.43
C MET A 86 4.24 -2.71 7.17
N VAL A 87 3.62 -1.73 6.49
CA VAL A 87 2.59 -0.85 7.07
C VAL A 87 1.39 -0.73 6.13
N GLY A 88 0.19 -0.76 6.68
CA GLY A 88 -1.05 -0.50 5.95
C GLY A 88 -2.05 -1.65 6.08
N GLY A 89 -3.35 -1.31 6.07
CA GLY A 89 -4.42 -2.26 6.41
C GLY A 89 -4.47 -3.54 5.55
N VAL A 90 -3.99 -3.48 4.30
CA VAL A 90 -3.89 -4.66 3.41
C VAL A 90 -2.72 -5.57 3.82
N LEU A 91 -1.61 -5.00 4.27
CA LEU A 91 -0.39 -5.72 4.67
C LEU A 91 -0.46 -6.23 6.11
N GLU A 92 -1.31 -5.63 6.94
CA GLU A 92 -1.54 -6.02 8.33
C GLU A 92 -2.65 -7.08 8.48
N ALA A 93 -3.47 -7.28 7.45
CA ALA A 93 -4.58 -8.22 7.48
C ALA A 93 -4.09 -9.68 7.47
N LYS A 94 -4.35 -10.41 8.55
CA LYS A 94 -4.12 -11.85 8.63
C LYS A 94 -5.25 -12.61 7.93
N ARG A 95 -5.04 -12.93 6.65
CA ARG A 95 -5.96 -13.69 5.78
C ARG A 95 -5.26 -14.94 5.26
N ARG A 96 -6.03 -15.89 4.70
CA ARG A 96 -5.44 -17.06 4.05
C ARG A 96 -4.69 -16.61 2.80
N TRP A 97 -5.24 -15.63 2.08
CA TRP A 97 -4.50 -14.89 1.07
C TRP A 97 -3.69 -13.74 1.68
N ASP A 98 -2.46 -14.06 2.06
CA ASP A 98 -1.54 -13.13 2.72
C ASP A 98 -0.70 -12.35 1.70
N ILE A 99 -1.08 -11.10 1.46
CA ILE A 99 -0.42 -10.19 0.52
C ILE A 99 0.98 -9.83 1.02
N ALA A 100 1.15 -9.53 2.30
CA ALA A 100 2.45 -9.17 2.86
C ALA A 100 3.47 -10.29 2.69
N LYS A 101 3.09 -11.53 3.02
CA LYS A 101 3.95 -12.70 2.83
C LYS A 101 4.33 -12.91 1.37
N LYS A 102 3.41 -12.66 0.44
CA LYS A 102 3.68 -12.79 -1.01
C LYS A 102 4.65 -11.73 -1.52
N VAL A 103 4.51 -10.49 -1.06
CA VAL A 103 5.45 -9.41 -1.37
C VAL A 103 6.85 -9.75 -0.85
N ILE A 104 6.94 -10.18 0.43
CA ILE A 104 8.20 -10.62 1.04
C ILE A 104 8.84 -11.74 0.22
N ASN A 105 8.07 -12.78 -0.12
CA ASN A 105 8.55 -13.90 -0.93
C ASN A 105 8.96 -13.50 -2.36
N SER A 106 8.33 -12.47 -2.92
CA SER A 106 8.67 -11.95 -4.25
C SER A 106 10.02 -11.23 -4.21
N ILE A 107 10.23 -10.39 -3.21
CA ILE A 107 11.46 -9.58 -3.05
C ILE A 107 12.63 -10.45 -2.60
N SER A 108 12.40 -11.43 -1.72
CA SER A 108 13.47 -12.28 -1.15
C SER A 108 14.20 -13.14 -2.18
N LYS A 109 13.65 -13.30 -3.39
CA LYS A 109 14.31 -14.02 -4.50
C LYS A 109 15.53 -13.27 -5.02
N GLU A 110 15.47 -11.94 -5.01
CA GLU A 110 16.53 -11.06 -5.50
C GLU A 110 17.34 -10.45 -4.35
N TYR A 111 16.68 -10.22 -3.22
CA TYR A 111 17.28 -9.59 -2.03
C TYR A 111 17.08 -10.50 -0.81
N PRO A 112 17.91 -11.54 -0.61
CA PRO A 112 17.75 -12.48 0.49
C PRO A 112 18.01 -11.85 1.87
N GLY A 113 18.69 -10.70 1.92
CA GLY A 113 18.97 -9.93 3.14
C GLY A 113 17.79 -9.16 3.73
N ILE A 114 16.60 -9.20 3.13
CA ILE A 114 15.44 -8.45 3.67
C ILE A 114 15.08 -8.90 5.08
N LEU A 115 14.83 -7.93 5.95
CA LEU A 115 14.34 -8.14 7.31
C LEU A 115 12.94 -7.53 7.44
N PRO A 116 11.86 -8.31 7.29
CA PRO A 116 10.49 -7.79 7.44
C PRO A 116 10.22 -7.29 8.85
N VAL A 117 9.72 -6.06 8.97
CA VAL A 117 9.41 -5.41 10.26
C VAL A 117 7.95 -4.96 10.27
N TRP A 118 7.19 -5.39 11.27
CA TRP A 118 5.86 -4.84 11.55
C TRP A 118 5.96 -3.83 12.71
N PRO A 119 5.51 -2.58 12.53
CA PRO A 119 5.50 -1.60 13.60
C PRO A 119 4.72 -2.09 14.82
N LYS A 120 5.27 -1.84 16.02
CA LYS A 120 4.63 -2.17 17.31
C LYS A 120 3.92 -0.99 17.96
N VAL A 121 4.12 0.21 17.40
CA VAL A 121 3.60 1.47 17.91
C VAL A 121 2.90 2.21 16.78
N GLU A 122 1.99 3.10 17.14
CA GLU A 122 1.23 3.88 16.17
C GLU A 122 2.13 4.86 15.41
N PRO A 123 1.93 5.05 14.09
CA PRO A 123 2.65 6.06 13.31
C PRO A 123 2.54 7.49 13.87
N ALA A 124 1.45 7.79 14.58
CA ALA A 124 1.25 9.08 15.25
C ALA A 124 2.34 9.38 16.31
N LEU A 125 2.83 8.35 17.02
CA LEU A 125 3.93 8.52 17.96
C LEU A 125 5.23 8.90 17.24
N GLY A 126 5.50 8.29 16.09
CA GLY A 126 6.63 8.64 15.25
C GLY A 126 6.56 10.11 14.78
N ALA A 127 5.38 10.58 14.40
CA ALA A 127 5.16 11.97 14.02
C ALA A 127 5.39 12.95 15.19
N ALA A 128 4.92 12.61 16.39
CA ALA A 128 5.16 13.42 17.60
C ALA A 128 6.64 13.50 17.95
N LEU A 129 7.36 12.38 17.90
CA LEU A 129 8.82 12.33 18.12
C LEU A 129 9.58 13.12 17.05
N LEU A 130 9.14 13.04 15.79
CA LEU A 130 9.72 13.81 14.70
C LEU A 130 9.57 15.31 14.96
N ALA A 131 8.37 15.77 15.34
CA ALA A 131 8.12 17.17 15.68
C ALA A 131 8.96 17.65 16.87
N TRP A 132 9.09 16.82 17.92
CA TRP A 132 9.93 17.11 19.06
C TRP A 132 11.41 17.27 18.69
N ASN A 133 11.92 16.39 17.82
CA ASN A 133 13.31 16.45 17.34
C ASN A 133 13.60 17.72 16.53
N PHE A 134 12.62 18.25 15.80
CA PHE A 134 12.77 19.54 15.11
C PHE A 134 12.88 20.69 16.11
N LEU A 135 11.92 20.82 17.03
CA LEU A 135 11.93 21.88 18.04
C LEU A 135 13.22 21.83 18.88
N SER A 136 13.65 20.64 19.30
CA SER A 136 14.83 20.48 20.14
C SER A 136 16.13 20.90 19.44
N LYS A 137 16.22 20.77 18.11
CA LYS A 137 17.37 21.23 17.32
C LYS A 137 17.38 22.76 17.19
N ASP A 138 16.21 23.36 17.02
CA ASP A 138 16.07 24.81 16.94
C ASP A 138 16.44 25.47 18.28
N TYR A 139 16.05 24.88 19.42
CA TYR A 139 16.45 25.35 20.75
C TYR A 139 17.97 25.27 21.02
N GLN A 140 18.68 24.32 20.40
CA GLN A 140 20.14 24.22 20.52
C GLN A 140 20.88 25.20 19.60
N GLN A 141 20.22 25.76 18.58
CA GLN A 141 20.79 26.79 17.69
C GLN A 141 20.48 28.22 18.13
N GLU A 142 19.39 28.46 18.86
CA GLU A 142 19.05 29.78 19.43
C GLU A 142 19.62 30.02 20.84
N GLY A 143 20.25 29.01 21.44
CA GLY A 143 21.02 29.15 22.69
C GLY A 143 22.45 29.65 22.43
N ILE A 144 22.65 30.97 22.56
CA ILE A 144 23.94 31.60 22.89
C ILE A 144 24.31 31.27 24.34
#